data_AF-A0A3L6Q3C4-F1
#
_entry.id   AF-A0A3L6Q3C4-F1
#
_cell.length_a   1.000
_cell.length_b   1.000
_cell.length_c   1.000
_cell.angle_alpha   90.00
_cell.angle_beta   90.00
_cell.angle_gamma   90.00
#
_symmetry.space_group_name_H-M   'P 1'
#
loop_
_entity.id
_entity.type
_entity.pdbx_description
1 polymer ?
#
loop_
_entity_poly.entity_id
_entity_poly.type
_entity_poly.pdbx_seq_one_letter_code
_entity_poly.pdbx_strand_id
1 'polypeptide(L)'
;MAAAMKKVFKKTQDRLCRWHMLKKYRAELKDLYKKHDGLKIKLLTVINHPVTPREFEAAWNELVTEYGIGEDDTIKGLWDSRELWVAAYFKPLYCGRMTSTQRSESVNKMIKSSGFTRHMTCMSKFARRMLDFIERTNHKAAGETHWSQAGNLRLTLQPFDGHLSRVYTRAVYKKYRETYMYSTAFRIDPHPTEVDVYLVTHTNQSWKYAWFQHSFRVEADARLGRYTCECKTWEHTGKRGL
;
A
#
# COMPACT_ATOMS: atom_id res chain seq x y z
N MET A 1 21.79 9.68 4.90
CA MET A 1 20.96 8.90 5.85
C MET A 1 21.11 7.39 5.61
N ALA A 2 20.91 6.90 4.38
CA ALA A 2 20.94 5.46 4.07
C ALA A 2 22.25 4.73 4.47
N ALA A 3 23.42 5.35 4.23
CA ALA A 3 24.71 4.76 4.60
C ALA A 3 24.88 4.58 6.12
N ALA A 4 24.26 5.43 6.94
CA ALA A 4 24.28 5.30 8.40
C ALA A 4 23.27 4.25 8.89
N MET A 5 22.09 4.17 8.27
CA MET A 5 21.08 3.17 8.63
C MET A 5 21.55 1.74 8.36
N LYS A 6 22.24 1.49 7.24
CA LYS A 6 22.84 0.16 6.95
C LYS A 6 23.89 -0.27 7.98
N LYS A 7 24.61 0.68 8.59
CA LYS A 7 25.61 0.37 9.63
C LYS A 7 24.97 -0.06 10.95
N VAL A 8 23.85 0.56 11.32
CA VAL A 8 23.18 0.35 12.61
C VAL A 8 22.09 -0.73 12.52
N PHE A 9 21.31 -0.75 11.45
CA PHE A 9 20.16 -1.64 11.25
C PHE A 9 20.35 -2.52 10.01
N LYS A 10 21.14 -3.58 10.16
CA LYS A 10 21.56 -4.48 9.06
C LYS A 10 20.41 -5.21 8.34
N LYS A 11 19.25 -5.36 9.01
CA LYS A 11 18.05 -6.04 8.47
C LYS A 11 16.98 -5.07 7.96
N THR A 12 17.24 -3.75 7.98
CA THR A 12 16.29 -2.73 7.55
C THR A 12 16.56 -2.36 6.10
N GLN A 13 15.51 -2.31 5.30
CA GLN A 13 15.57 -1.83 3.93
C GLN A 13 15.04 -0.40 3.86
N ASP A 14 15.88 0.50 3.35
CA ASP A 14 15.48 1.89 3.14
C ASP A 14 14.57 1.98 1.92
N ARG A 15 13.37 2.53 2.16
CA ARG A 15 12.37 2.78 1.13
C ARG A 15 12.19 4.28 0.95
N LEU A 16 12.41 4.76 -0.27
CA LEU A 16 12.08 6.12 -0.66
C LEU A 16 10.56 6.24 -0.83
N CYS A 17 10.01 7.33 -0.31
CA CYS A 17 8.60 7.62 -0.48
C CYS A 17 8.32 7.96 -1.94
N ARG A 18 7.44 7.18 -2.58
CA ARG A 18 6.98 7.41 -3.97
C ARG A 18 6.59 8.86 -4.23
N TRP A 19 5.84 9.49 -3.33
CA TRP A 19 5.39 10.86 -3.54
C TRP A 19 6.58 11.82 -3.62
N HIS A 20 7.57 11.66 -2.74
CA HIS A 20 8.80 12.45 -2.79
C HIS A 20 9.61 12.17 -4.06
N MET A 21 9.66 10.92 -4.52
CA MET A 21 10.31 10.55 -5.78
C MET A 21 9.66 11.23 -6.99
N LEU A 22 8.32 11.14 -7.12
CA LEU A 22 7.59 11.81 -8.20
C LEU A 22 7.62 13.33 -8.07
N LYS A 23 7.68 13.86 -6.84
CA LYS A 23 7.78 15.30 -6.59
C LYS A 23 9.15 15.85 -6.98
N LYS A 24 10.23 15.06 -6.82
CA LYS A 24 11.58 15.44 -7.23
C LYS A 24 11.62 15.84 -8.70
N TYR A 25 10.92 15.10 -9.55
CA TYR A 25 10.85 15.33 -11.00
C TYR A 25 9.53 16.00 -11.45
N ARG A 26 8.92 16.81 -10.59
CA ARG A 26 7.55 17.31 -10.82
C ARG A 26 7.45 18.20 -12.06
N ALA A 27 8.46 19.02 -12.33
CA ALA A 27 8.43 19.97 -13.43
C ALA A 27 8.55 19.24 -14.77
N GLU A 28 9.54 18.36 -14.84
CA GLU A 28 9.88 17.52 -15.99
C GLU A 28 8.72 16.57 -16.34
N LEU A 29 8.16 15.88 -15.33
CA LEU A 29 6.97 15.06 -15.50
C LEU A 29 5.77 15.88 -15.99
N LYS A 30 5.60 17.12 -15.51
CA LYS A 30 4.50 17.98 -15.95
C LYS A 30 4.63 18.32 -17.44
N ASP A 31 5.84 18.52 -17.94
CA ASP A 31 6.06 18.82 -19.35
C ASP A 31 5.90 17.57 -20.22
N LEU A 32 6.34 16.39 -19.75
CA LEU A 32 6.05 15.12 -20.40
C LEU A 32 4.54 14.84 -20.50
N TYR A 33 3.78 15.11 -19.44
CA TYR A 33 2.31 14.92 -19.45
C TYR A 33 1.59 15.87 -20.40
N LYS A 34 2.17 17.03 -20.75
CA LYS A 34 1.59 17.91 -21.78
C LYS A 34 1.89 17.42 -23.18
N LYS A 35 3.07 16.82 -23.39
CA LYS A 35 3.53 16.29 -24.68
C LYS A 35 2.82 14.99 -25.05
N HIS A 36 2.48 14.18 -24.06
CA HIS A 36 1.90 12.84 -24.27
C HIS A 36 0.57 12.72 -23.52
N ASP A 37 -0.52 12.61 -24.27
CA ASP A 37 -1.84 12.40 -23.68
C ASP A 37 -1.96 11.00 -23.06
N GLY A 38 -2.69 10.91 -21.94
CA GLY A 38 -2.86 9.65 -21.20
C GLY A 38 -1.62 9.16 -20.42
N LEU A 39 -0.41 9.68 -20.68
CA LEU A 39 0.84 9.23 -20.05
C LEU A 39 0.77 9.26 -18.52
N LYS A 40 0.18 10.31 -17.94
CA LYS A 40 0.03 10.43 -16.49
C LYS A 40 -0.77 9.26 -15.90
N ILE A 41 -1.86 8.86 -16.57
CA ILE A 41 -2.70 7.77 -16.09
C ILE A 41 -1.93 6.46 -16.23
N LYS A 42 -1.35 6.20 -17.41
CA LYS A 42 -0.63 4.94 -17.68
C LYS A 42 0.61 4.78 -16.80
N LEU A 43 1.42 5.82 -16.60
CA LEU A 43 2.54 5.82 -15.67
C LEU A 43 2.10 5.52 -14.24
N LEU A 44 1.03 6.17 -13.74
CA LEU A 44 0.52 5.89 -12.41
C LEU A 44 -0.01 4.45 -12.30
N THR A 45 -0.60 3.92 -13.36
CA THR A 45 -1.06 2.53 -13.46
C THR A 45 0.13 1.57 -13.34
N VAL A 46 1.17 1.76 -14.16
CA VAL A 46 2.40 0.94 -14.15
C VAL A 46 3.11 0.97 -12.80
N ILE A 47 3.09 2.09 -12.07
CA ILE A 47 3.72 2.14 -10.74
C ILE A 47 2.85 1.46 -9.66
N ASN A 48 1.51 1.44 -9.82
CA ASN A 48 0.58 0.98 -8.79
C ASN A 48 0.20 -0.49 -8.87
N HIS A 49 0.02 -1.01 -10.08
CA HIS A 49 -0.68 -2.27 -10.30
C HIS A 49 0.20 -3.51 -10.36
N PRO A 50 1.41 -3.48 -10.93
CA PRO A 50 2.23 -4.67 -11.05
C PRO A 50 2.47 -5.35 -9.72
N VAL A 51 2.27 -6.66 -9.73
CA VAL A 51 2.37 -7.51 -8.56
C VAL A 51 3.81 -7.90 -8.32
N THR A 52 4.53 -8.20 -9.39
CA THR A 52 5.91 -8.66 -9.35
C THR A 52 6.86 -7.64 -10.00
N PRO A 53 8.16 -7.64 -9.63
CA PRO A 53 9.16 -6.85 -10.33
C PRO A 53 9.16 -7.12 -11.84
N ARG A 54 8.99 -8.38 -12.26
CA ARG A 54 8.97 -8.78 -13.67
C ARG A 54 7.80 -8.15 -14.43
N GLU A 55 6.59 -8.17 -13.88
CA GLU A 55 5.44 -7.48 -14.47
C GLU A 55 5.67 -5.97 -14.54
N PHE A 56 6.28 -5.39 -13.50
CA PHE A 56 6.59 -3.97 -13.49
C PHE A 56 7.56 -3.61 -14.61
N GLU A 57 8.66 -4.35 -14.75
CA GLU A 57 9.66 -4.10 -15.78
C GLU A 57 9.08 -4.28 -17.19
N ALA A 58 8.24 -5.29 -17.40
CA ALA A 58 7.52 -5.47 -18.67
C ALA A 58 6.59 -4.30 -18.99
N ALA A 59 5.72 -3.92 -18.04
CA ALA A 59 4.76 -2.81 -18.22
C ALA A 59 5.46 -1.45 -18.34
N TRP A 60 6.61 -1.27 -17.68
CA TRP A 60 7.45 -0.09 -17.83
C TRP A 60 8.07 -0.01 -19.22
N ASN A 61 8.62 -1.12 -19.73
CA ASN A 61 9.20 -1.16 -21.07
C ASN A 61 8.13 -0.88 -22.15
N GLU A 62 6.92 -1.42 -21.98
CA GLU A 62 5.79 -1.14 -22.87
C GLU A 62 5.45 0.36 -22.86
N LEU A 63 5.30 0.95 -21.67
CA LEU A 63 5.04 2.38 -21.49
C LEU A 63 6.12 3.25 -22.17
N VAL A 64 7.38 2.93 -21.93
CA VAL A 64 8.51 3.70 -22.46
C VAL A 64 8.57 3.62 -23.99
N THR A 65 8.29 2.45 -24.55
CA THR A 65 8.30 2.21 -25.99
C THR A 65 7.13 2.92 -26.68
N GLU A 66 5.92 2.78 -26.13
CA GLU A 66 4.70 3.39 -26.66
C GLU A 66 4.78 4.91 -26.76
N TYR A 67 5.32 5.56 -25.72
CA TYR A 67 5.44 7.02 -25.68
C TYR A 67 6.78 7.54 -26.23
N GLY A 68 7.73 6.67 -26.57
CA GLY A 68 9.06 7.07 -27.07
C GLY A 68 9.89 7.88 -26.07
N ILE A 69 9.69 7.66 -24.76
CA ILE A 69 10.28 8.46 -23.67
C ILE A 69 11.53 7.81 -23.05
N GLY A 70 12.12 6.82 -23.72
CA GLY A 70 13.25 6.04 -23.17
C GLY A 70 14.51 6.85 -22.96
N GLU A 71 14.72 7.87 -23.79
CA GLU A 71 15.92 8.71 -23.71
C GLU A 71 15.81 9.86 -22.71
N ASP A 72 14.61 10.09 -22.15
CA ASP A 72 14.37 11.17 -21.19
C ASP A 72 15.06 10.91 -19.84
N ASP A 73 15.86 11.88 -19.39
CA ASP A 73 16.64 11.78 -18.15
C ASP A 73 15.77 11.58 -16.90
N THR A 74 14.54 12.08 -16.90
CA THR A 74 13.60 11.89 -15.79
C THR A 74 13.14 10.44 -15.73
N ILE A 75 12.80 9.85 -16.88
CA ILE A 75 12.38 8.45 -16.97
C ILE A 75 13.53 7.52 -16.59
N LYS A 76 14.75 7.79 -17.08
CA LYS A 76 15.97 7.07 -16.67
C LYS A 76 16.22 7.18 -15.16
N GLY A 77 16.16 8.38 -14.60
CA GLY A 77 16.35 8.58 -13.16
C GLY A 77 15.28 7.91 -12.28
N LEU A 78 14.04 7.79 -12.76
CA LEU A 78 12.99 7.03 -12.10
C LEU A 78 13.24 5.53 -12.16
N TRP A 79 13.74 5.03 -13.30
CA TRP A 79 14.09 3.64 -13.52
C TRP A 79 15.30 3.18 -12.69
N ASP A 80 16.35 3.98 -12.60
CA ASP A 80 17.57 3.63 -11.86
C ASP A 80 17.30 3.47 -10.37
N SER A 81 16.36 4.25 -9.85
CA SER A 81 15.97 4.21 -8.45
C SER A 81 14.79 3.28 -8.16
N ARG A 82 14.28 2.53 -9.16
CA ARG A 82 13.01 1.77 -9.08
C ARG A 82 12.93 0.85 -7.86
N GLU A 83 14.02 0.13 -7.56
CA GLU A 83 14.08 -0.81 -6.44
C GLU A 83 13.91 -0.15 -5.07
N LEU A 84 14.12 1.17 -4.99
CA LEU A 84 14.05 1.95 -3.75
C LEU A 84 12.67 2.53 -3.47
N TRP A 85 11.74 2.58 -4.44
CA TRP A 85 10.41 3.20 -4.22
C TRP A 85 9.21 2.49 -4.85
N VAL A 86 9.43 1.62 -5.84
CA VAL A 86 8.36 0.88 -6.53
C VAL A 86 7.86 -0.25 -5.65
N ALA A 87 6.54 -0.29 -5.43
CA ALA A 87 5.91 -1.21 -4.47
C ALA A 87 6.17 -2.71 -4.77
N ALA A 88 6.29 -3.08 -6.05
CA ALA A 88 6.57 -4.46 -6.49
C ALA A 88 7.84 -5.06 -5.84
N TYR A 89 8.88 -4.25 -5.63
CA TYR A 89 10.15 -4.68 -5.03
C TYR A 89 10.07 -4.86 -3.51
N PHE A 90 9.07 -4.26 -2.86
CA PHE A 90 8.88 -4.32 -1.40
C PHE A 90 7.80 -5.30 -0.96
N LYS A 91 7.05 -5.90 -1.89
CA LYS A 91 6.02 -6.89 -1.56
C LYS A 91 6.49 -8.07 -0.69
N PRO A 92 7.69 -8.66 -0.86
CA PRO A 92 8.15 -9.72 0.04
C PRO A 92 8.52 -9.21 1.43
N LEU A 93 8.58 -7.90 1.64
CA LEU A 93 8.87 -7.28 2.94
C LEU A 93 7.58 -6.86 3.62
N TYR A 94 7.49 -7.15 4.91
CA TYR A 94 6.42 -6.61 5.75
C TYR A 94 6.57 -5.09 5.86
N CYS A 95 5.58 -4.35 5.36
CA CYS A 95 5.56 -2.89 5.45
C CYS A 95 4.38 -2.37 6.30
N GLY A 96 3.57 -3.25 6.91
CA GLY A 96 2.48 -2.84 7.79
C GLY A 96 1.49 -1.87 7.14
N ARG A 97 1.23 -2.02 5.84
CA ARG A 97 0.44 -1.10 4.97
C ARG A 97 1.04 0.29 4.77
N MET A 98 2.29 0.53 5.19
CA MET A 98 2.99 1.79 4.95
C MET A 98 3.65 1.78 3.58
N THR A 99 2.88 2.16 2.56
CA THR A 99 3.38 2.31 1.19
C THR A 99 4.07 3.66 0.96
N SER A 100 3.86 4.62 1.86
CA SER A 100 4.42 5.98 1.83
C SER A 100 4.49 6.60 3.22
N THR A 101 4.85 7.89 3.29
CA THR A 101 4.75 8.78 4.46
C THR A 101 3.30 9.07 4.93
N GLN A 102 2.30 8.25 4.60
CA GLN A 102 0.88 8.47 4.91
C GLN A 102 0.59 8.91 6.35
N ARG A 103 1.28 8.34 7.35
CA ARG A 103 1.12 8.75 8.76
C ARG A 103 1.66 10.15 9.02
N SER A 104 2.89 10.46 8.58
CA SER A 104 3.47 11.78 8.77
C SER A 104 2.80 12.84 7.88
N GLU A 105 2.33 12.48 6.70
CA GLU A 105 1.54 13.35 5.81
C GLU A 105 0.16 13.64 6.39
N SER A 106 -0.52 12.65 6.98
CA SER A 106 -1.81 12.86 7.65
C SER A 106 -1.65 13.78 8.85
N VAL A 107 -0.65 13.54 9.71
CA VAL A 107 -0.34 14.41 10.84
C VAL A 107 0.06 15.81 10.38
N ASN A 108 0.93 15.92 9.37
CA ASN A 108 1.32 17.22 8.79
C ASN A 108 0.12 17.96 8.18
N LYS A 109 -0.77 17.25 7.48
CA LYS A 109 -1.99 17.83 6.92
C LYS A 109 -2.90 18.30 8.05
N MET A 110 -3.10 17.49 9.09
CA MET A 110 -3.90 17.87 10.26
C MET A 110 -3.33 19.11 10.94
N ILE A 111 -2.02 19.17 11.20
CA ILE A 111 -1.34 20.32 11.81
C ILE A 111 -1.52 21.58 10.95
N LYS A 112 -1.37 21.45 9.62
CA LYS A 112 -1.54 22.57 8.69
C LYS A 112 -3.00 23.02 8.56
N SER A 113 -3.94 22.09 8.49
CA SER A 113 -5.37 22.37 8.27
C SER A 113 -6.10 22.89 9.50
N SER A 114 -5.60 22.56 10.70
CA SER A 114 -6.15 23.06 11.97
C SER A 114 -5.64 24.46 12.33
N GLY A 115 -4.90 25.11 11.43
CA GLY A 115 -4.44 26.49 11.61
C GLY A 115 -3.33 26.67 12.64
N PHE A 116 -2.70 25.57 13.09
CA PHE A 116 -1.64 25.65 14.11
C PHE A 116 -0.36 26.32 13.58
N THR A 117 -0.05 26.14 12.30
CA THR A 117 1.12 26.76 11.64
C THR A 117 0.67 27.80 10.61
N ARG A 118 0.72 29.09 10.96
CA ARG A 118 0.70 30.19 9.97
C ARG A 118 2.13 30.67 9.70
N HIS A 119 2.34 31.25 8.52
CA HIS A 119 3.57 32.00 8.24
C HIS A 119 3.81 32.99 9.38
N MET A 120 4.99 32.96 10.01
CA MET A 120 5.39 33.81 11.16
C MET A 120 4.82 33.45 12.55
N THR A 121 4.46 32.19 12.80
CA THR A 121 4.16 31.77 14.20
C THR A 121 5.46 31.71 15.02
N CYS A 122 5.57 32.48 16.10
CA CYS A 122 6.74 32.41 16.99
C CYS A 122 6.79 31.07 17.74
N MET A 123 8.00 30.64 18.13
CA MET A 123 8.25 29.30 18.67
C MET A 123 7.42 28.97 19.91
N SER A 124 7.24 29.92 20.82
CA SER A 124 6.43 29.73 22.04
C SER A 124 4.94 29.50 21.72
N LYS A 125 4.38 30.22 20.73
CA LYS A 125 3.01 30.01 20.25
C LYS A 125 2.88 28.68 19.52
N PHE A 126 3.90 28.26 18.76
CA PHE A 126 3.91 26.96 18.11
C PHE A 126 3.93 25.82 19.13
N ALA A 127 4.78 25.89 20.16
CA ALA A 127 4.87 24.87 21.21
C ALA A 127 3.54 24.69 21.95
N ARG A 128 2.90 25.79 22.38
CA ARG A 128 1.59 25.74 23.04
C ARG A 128 0.52 25.10 22.16
N ARG A 129 0.46 25.50 20.89
CA ARG A 129 -0.46 24.95 19.90
C ARG A 129 -0.24 23.46 19.62
N MET A 130 1.00 23.00 19.65
CA MET A 130 1.32 21.58 19.52
C MET A 130 0.86 20.79 20.74
N LEU A 131 0.95 21.34 21.95
CA LEU A 131 0.38 20.72 23.15
C LEU A 131 -1.14 20.60 23.05
N ASP A 132 -1.83 21.67 22.64
CA ASP A 132 -3.28 21.63 22.42
C ASP A 132 -3.67 20.58 21.36
N PHE A 133 -2.86 20.44 20.30
CA PHE A 133 -3.05 19.43 19.27
C PHE A 133 -2.89 18.00 19.82
N ILE A 134 -1.86 17.77 20.64
CA ILE A 134 -1.62 16.46 21.29
C ILE A 134 -2.80 16.11 22.20
N GLU A 135 -3.25 17.06 23.03
CA GLU A 135 -4.36 16.85 23.94
C GLU A 135 -5.67 16.54 23.21
N ARG A 136 -6.00 17.29 22.15
CA ARG A 136 -7.16 17.00 21.30
C ARG A 136 -7.07 15.63 20.63
N THR A 137 -5.87 15.23 20.21
CA THR A 137 -5.64 13.92 19.60
C THR A 137 -5.84 12.80 20.63
N ASN A 138 -5.32 12.96 21.84
CA ASN A 138 -5.51 12.02 22.94
C ASN A 138 -6.99 11.90 23.33
N HIS A 139 -7.72 13.01 23.42
CA HIS A 139 -9.14 13.01 23.73
C HIS A 139 -9.97 12.28 22.65
N LYS A 140 -9.66 12.50 21.36
CA LYS A 140 -10.28 11.74 20.26
C LYS A 140 -9.98 10.25 20.34
N ALA A 141 -8.73 9.88 20.61
CA ALA A 141 -8.33 8.49 20.76
C ALA A 141 -9.02 7.81 21.96
N ALA A 142 -9.18 8.52 23.08
CA ALA A 142 -9.93 8.05 24.24
C ALA A 142 -11.42 7.83 23.89
N GLY A 143 -12.02 8.76 23.15
CA GLY A 143 -13.37 8.59 22.60
C GLY A 143 -13.48 7.33 21.74
N GLU A 144 -12.60 7.16 20.75
CA GLU A 144 -12.57 5.96 19.90
C GLU A 144 -12.38 4.65 20.68
N THR A 145 -11.58 4.70 21.76
CA THR A 145 -11.37 3.56 22.66
C THR A 145 -12.66 3.19 23.40
N HIS A 146 -13.38 4.18 23.92
CA HIS A 146 -14.69 3.98 24.54
C HIS A 146 -15.73 3.43 23.54
N TRP A 147 -15.84 3.99 22.33
CA TRP A 147 -16.73 3.49 21.28
C TRP A 147 -16.38 2.08 20.79
N SER A 148 -15.12 1.66 20.96
CA SER A 148 -14.65 0.31 20.62
C SER A 148 -15.05 -0.75 21.64
N GLN A 149 -15.55 -0.36 22.82
CA GLN A 149 -16.12 -1.30 23.81
C GLN A 149 -17.52 -1.79 23.43
N ALA A 150 -18.24 -1.04 22.59
CA ALA A 150 -19.48 -1.53 22.00
C ALA A 150 -19.19 -2.69 21.04
N GLY A 151 -19.86 -3.83 21.25
CA GLY A 151 -19.64 -5.05 20.49
C GLY A 151 -19.80 -4.85 18.98
N ASN A 152 -18.92 -5.49 18.20
CA ASN A 152 -19.06 -5.55 16.76
C ASN A 152 -20.23 -6.47 16.36
N LEU A 153 -21.06 -6.03 15.41
CA LEU A 153 -22.04 -6.92 14.79
C LEU A 153 -21.29 -7.95 13.94
N ARG A 154 -21.46 -9.24 14.30
CA ARG A 154 -20.83 -10.36 13.58
C ARG A 154 -21.28 -10.37 12.12
N LEU A 155 -20.35 -10.71 11.23
CA LEU A 155 -20.62 -10.85 9.81
C LEU A 155 -21.28 -12.19 9.49
N THR A 156 -20.85 -13.25 10.19
CA THR A 156 -21.32 -14.62 10.01
C THR A 156 -21.46 -15.32 11.36
N LEU A 157 -22.12 -16.46 11.37
CA LEU A 157 -22.22 -17.32 12.56
C LEU A 157 -20.98 -18.21 12.75
N GLN A 158 -19.96 -18.07 11.90
CA GLN A 158 -18.76 -18.88 11.98
C GLN A 158 -17.97 -18.60 13.27
N PRO A 159 -17.41 -19.62 13.95
CA PRO A 159 -16.69 -19.44 15.22
C PRO A 159 -15.51 -18.46 15.12
N PHE A 160 -14.77 -18.48 14.02
CA PHE A 160 -13.64 -17.59 13.81
C PHE A 160 -14.07 -16.12 13.70
N ASP A 161 -15.21 -15.83 13.06
CA ASP A 161 -15.73 -14.47 12.94
C ASP A 161 -16.11 -13.90 14.32
N GLY A 162 -16.73 -14.73 15.17
CA GLY A 162 -17.03 -14.36 16.55
C GLY A 162 -15.78 -14.10 17.40
N HIS A 163 -14.67 -14.80 17.13
CA HIS A 163 -13.39 -14.52 17.76
C HIS A 163 -12.81 -13.18 17.27
N LEU A 164 -12.77 -12.96 15.95
CA LEU A 164 -12.24 -11.73 15.35
C LEU A 164 -13.03 -10.49 15.76
N SER A 165 -14.36 -10.60 15.89
CA SER A 165 -15.23 -9.50 16.32
C SER A 165 -14.92 -9.00 17.74
N ARG A 166 -14.33 -9.86 18.57
CA ARG A 166 -13.94 -9.57 19.96
C ARG A 166 -12.50 -9.07 20.08
N VAL A 167 -11.57 -9.64 19.31
CA VAL A 167 -10.14 -9.32 19.41
C VAL A 167 -9.77 -8.08 18.61
N TYR A 168 -10.43 -7.83 17.48
CA TYR A 168 -10.11 -6.68 16.64
C TYR A 168 -10.82 -5.41 17.13
N THR A 169 -10.10 -4.28 17.04
CA THR A 169 -10.74 -2.97 17.15
C THR A 169 -11.80 -2.81 16.06
N ARG A 170 -12.82 -1.98 16.28
CA ARG A 170 -13.90 -1.78 15.30
C ARG A 170 -13.40 -1.42 13.90
N ALA A 171 -12.37 -0.58 13.81
CA ALA A 171 -11.77 -0.20 12.53
C ALA A 171 -11.11 -1.39 11.82
N VAL A 172 -10.38 -2.22 12.56
CA VAL A 172 -9.73 -3.43 12.01
C VAL A 172 -10.78 -4.47 11.63
N TYR A 173 -11.78 -4.69 12.49
CA TYR A 173 -12.87 -5.62 12.21
C TYR A 173 -13.69 -5.20 10.99
N LYS A 174 -14.04 -3.91 10.86
CA LYS A 174 -14.69 -3.38 9.64
C LYS A 174 -13.86 -3.70 8.39
N LYS A 175 -12.54 -3.51 8.45
CA LYS A 175 -11.68 -3.80 7.30
C LYS A 175 -11.63 -5.30 6.97
N TYR A 176 -11.58 -6.14 7.99
CA TYR A 176 -11.72 -7.58 7.82
C TYR A 176 -13.06 -7.93 7.17
N ARG A 177 -14.18 -7.38 7.64
CA ARG A 177 -15.52 -7.65 7.08
C ARG A 177 -15.61 -7.31 5.60
N GLU A 178 -15.13 -6.12 5.24
CA GLU A 178 -15.04 -5.69 3.83
C GLU A 178 -14.20 -6.68 3.03
N THR A 179 -13.02 -7.03 3.52
CA THR A 179 -12.09 -7.93 2.82
C THR A 179 -12.68 -9.35 2.66
N TYR A 180 -13.34 -9.86 3.69
CA TYR A 180 -14.02 -11.15 3.66
C TYR A 180 -15.16 -11.15 2.64
N MET A 181 -15.97 -10.10 2.60
CA MET A 181 -17.01 -9.94 1.58
C MET A 181 -16.44 -9.84 0.17
N TYR A 182 -15.33 -9.11 -0.03
CA TYR A 182 -14.66 -9.09 -1.34
C TYR A 182 -14.05 -10.44 -1.73
N SER A 183 -13.64 -11.26 -0.75
CA SER A 183 -13.06 -12.57 -1.02
C SER A 183 -14.06 -13.53 -1.67
N THR A 184 -15.36 -13.38 -1.41
CA THR A 184 -16.40 -14.21 -2.04
C THR A 184 -16.61 -13.90 -3.52
N ALA A 185 -15.99 -12.83 -4.04
CA ALA A 185 -16.00 -12.51 -5.45
C ALA A 185 -14.88 -13.22 -6.24
N PHE A 186 -14.11 -14.11 -5.60
CA PHE A 186 -13.08 -14.90 -6.28
C PHE A 186 -13.52 -16.35 -6.46
N ARG A 187 -13.21 -16.91 -7.65
CA ARG A 187 -13.29 -18.33 -7.97
C ARG A 187 -11.91 -18.95 -7.85
N ILE A 188 -11.85 -20.17 -7.34
CA ILE A 188 -10.61 -20.93 -7.15
C ILE A 188 -10.70 -22.16 -8.06
N ASP A 189 -9.78 -22.24 -9.02
CA ASP A 189 -9.67 -23.36 -9.96
C ASP A 189 -8.32 -24.07 -9.75
N PRO A 190 -8.22 -25.41 -9.88
CA PRO A 190 -6.93 -26.10 -9.81
C PRO A 190 -6.03 -25.71 -10.99
N HIS A 191 -4.72 -25.66 -10.78
CA HIS A 191 -3.77 -25.44 -11.86
C HIS A 191 -3.81 -26.63 -12.84
N PRO A 192 -3.80 -26.41 -14.17
CA PRO A 192 -3.96 -27.50 -15.15
C PRO A 192 -2.83 -28.53 -15.12
N THR A 193 -1.64 -28.15 -14.65
CA THR A 193 -0.42 -28.97 -14.73
C THR A 193 0.31 -29.17 -13.41
N GLU A 194 0.02 -28.38 -12.38
CA GLU A 194 0.78 -28.40 -11.12
C GLU A 194 -0.13 -28.92 -10.00
N VAL A 195 0.34 -29.94 -9.28
CA VAL A 195 -0.34 -30.46 -8.08
C VAL A 195 -0.18 -29.47 -6.94
N ASP A 196 -1.20 -29.30 -6.11
CA ASP A 196 -1.21 -28.37 -4.95
C ASP A 196 -1.09 -26.88 -5.32
N VAL A 197 -1.37 -26.53 -6.58
CA VAL A 197 -1.40 -25.15 -7.08
C VAL A 197 -2.79 -24.80 -7.57
N TYR A 198 -3.23 -23.59 -7.26
CA TYR A 198 -4.55 -23.07 -7.59
C TYR A 198 -4.44 -21.72 -8.30
N LEU A 199 -5.37 -21.48 -9.22
CA LEU A 199 -5.57 -20.21 -9.90
C LEU A 199 -6.80 -19.53 -9.29
N VAL A 200 -6.59 -18.36 -8.70
CA VAL A 200 -7.64 -17.56 -8.07
C VAL A 200 -8.01 -16.39 -8.98
N THR A 201 -9.23 -16.41 -9.51
CA THR A 201 -9.71 -15.44 -10.50
C THR A 201 -10.91 -14.67 -9.97
N HIS A 202 -11.03 -13.39 -10.29
CA HIS A 202 -12.21 -12.62 -9.89
C HIS A 202 -13.40 -12.94 -10.79
N THR A 203 -14.59 -13.15 -10.22
CA THR A 203 -15.81 -13.54 -10.95
C THR A 203 -16.36 -12.45 -11.85
N ASN A 204 -16.08 -11.18 -11.53
CA ASN A 204 -16.44 -10.03 -12.34
C ASN A 204 -15.19 -9.37 -12.92
N GLN A 205 -14.83 -9.70 -14.16
CA GLN A 205 -13.68 -9.14 -14.87
C GLN A 205 -13.98 -7.70 -15.34
N SER A 206 -14.27 -6.80 -14.40
CA SER A 206 -14.52 -5.40 -14.69
C SER A 206 -13.23 -4.70 -15.10
N TRP A 207 -13.28 -3.99 -16.22
CA TRP A 207 -12.18 -3.21 -16.79
C TRP A 207 -11.76 -2.02 -15.91
N LYS A 208 -12.56 -1.65 -14.91
CA LYS A 208 -12.28 -0.53 -14.00
C LYS A 208 -11.08 -0.79 -13.09
N TYR A 209 -10.67 -2.05 -12.89
CA TYR A 209 -9.51 -2.34 -12.06
C TYR A 209 -8.67 -3.47 -12.63
N ALA A 210 -7.41 -3.17 -13.01
CA ALA A 210 -6.50 -4.11 -13.65
C ALA A 210 -6.26 -5.43 -12.88
N TRP A 211 -6.43 -5.43 -11.55
CA TRP A 211 -6.31 -6.64 -10.70
C TRP A 211 -7.47 -7.62 -10.85
N PHE A 212 -8.61 -7.21 -11.43
CA PHE A 212 -9.75 -8.10 -11.69
C PHE A 212 -9.55 -8.99 -12.92
N GLN A 213 -8.57 -8.69 -13.77
CA GLN A 213 -8.22 -9.51 -14.93
C GLN A 213 -7.10 -10.51 -14.65
N HIS A 214 -6.41 -10.38 -13.51
CA HIS A 214 -5.26 -11.19 -13.19
C HIS A 214 -5.69 -12.46 -12.46
N SER A 215 -5.25 -13.61 -12.96
CA SER A 215 -5.39 -14.89 -12.27
C SER A 215 -4.23 -15.01 -11.30
N PHE A 216 -4.51 -15.11 -10.01
CA PHE A 216 -3.46 -15.22 -9.00
C PHE A 216 -3.07 -16.67 -8.78
N ARG A 217 -1.79 -17.00 -8.97
CA ARG A 217 -1.22 -18.29 -8.58
C ARG A 217 -1.09 -18.40 -7.06
N VAL A 218 -1.65 -19.47 -6.50
CA VAL A 218 -1.60 -19.82 -5.08
C VAL A 218 -1.04 -21.24 -4.93
N GLU A 219 0.08 -21.35 -4.25
CA GLU A 219 0.65 -22.64 -3.83
C GLU A 219 0.09 -22.99 -2.44
N ALA A 220 -0.43 -24.20 -2.29
CA ALA A 220 -1.11 -24.63 -1.08
C ALA A 220 -0.54 -25.96 -0.58
N ASP A 221 0.30 -25.89 0.45
CA ASP A 221 0.68 -27.08 1.22
C ASP A 221 -0.38 -27.32 2.30
N ALA A 222 -1.41 -28.10 1.94
CA ALA A 222 -2.52 -28.41 2.84
C ALA A 222 -2.07 -29.25 4.05
N ARG A 223 -0.99 -30.04 3.93
CA ARG A 223 -0.48 -30.88 5.02
C ARG A 223 0.17 -30.04 6.11
N LEU A 224 0.91 -29.00 5.72
CA LEU A 224 1.55 -28.06 6.63
C LEU A 224 0.68 -26.83 6.94
N GLY A 225 -0.51 -26.73 6.35
CA GLY A 225 -1.42 -25.58 6.49
C GLY A 225 -0.83 -24.28 5.95
N ARG A 226 0.06 -24.36 4.96
CA ARG A 226 0.84 -23.23 4.46
C ARG A 226 0.40 -22.85 3.05
N TYR A 227 -0.05 -21.61 2.90
CA TYR A 227 -0.56 -21.07 1.64
C TYR A 227 0.27 -19.86 1.23
N THR A 228 0.78 -19.86 0.00
CA THR A 228 1.59 -18.78 -0.56
C THR A 228 0.93 -18.25 -1.82
N CYS A 229 0.61 -16.97 -1.86
CA CYS A 229 0.03 -16.33 -3.03
C CYS A 229 1.08 -15.42 -3.70
N GLU A 230 1.16 -15.45 -5.02
CA GLU A 230 2.05 -14.57 -5.77
C GLU A 230 1.78 -13.08 -5.54
N CYS A 231 0.54 -12.73 -5.14
CA CYS A 231 0.19 -11.34 -4.82
C CYS A 231 1.01 -10.78 -3.63
N LYS A 232 1.53 -11.68 -2.77
CA LYS A 232 2.27 -11.42 -1.54
C LYS A 232 1.60 -10.42 -0.58
N THR A 233 0.29 -10.26 -0.70
CA THR A 233 -0.47 -9.26 0.06
C THR A 233 -0.46 -9.61 1.55
N TRP A 234 -0.50 -10.90 1.89
CA TRP A 234 -0.45 -11.37 3.27
C TRP A 234 0.93 -11.11 3.89
N GLU A 235 2.01 -11.37 3.19
CA GLU A 235 3.38 -11.14 3.63
C GLU A 235 3.67 -9.64 3.77
N HIS A 236 3.09 -8.83 2.89
CA HIS A 236 3.26 -7.38 2.89
C HIS A 236 2.48 -6.67 4.01
N THR A 237 1.31 -7.21 4.39
CA THR A 237 0.35 -6.52 5.28
C THR A 237 -0.01 -7.27 6.57
N GLY A 238 0.12 -8.59 6.56
CA GLY A 238 -0.13 -9.51 7.67
C GLY A 238 1.11 -9.72 8.53
N LYS A 239 0.90 -9.82 9.85
CA LYS A 239 1.97 -10.03 10.83
C LYS A 239 2.58 -11.42 10.63
N ARG A 240 3.92 -11.51 10.51
CA ARG A 240 4.65 -12.74 10.86
C ARG A 240 4.61 -12.90 12.38
N GLY A 241 4.04 -13.99 12.86
CA GLY A 241 4.20 -14.49 14.24
C GLY A 241 3.33 -13.82 15.30
N LEU A 242 2.26 -14.51 15.68
CA LEU A 242 2.18 -15.08 17.02
C LEU A 242 2.43 -16.59 16.87
#